data_AF-A0A9W9M1R9-F1
#
_entry.id   AF-A0A9W9M1R9-F1
#
_cell.length_a   1.000
_cell.length_b   1.000
_cell.length_c   1.000
_cell.angle_alpha   90.00
_cell.angle_beta   90.00
_cell.angle_gamma   90.00
#
_symmetry.space_group_name_H-M   'P 1'
#
loop_
_entity.id
_entity.type
_entity.pdbx_description
1 polymer ?
#
loop_
_entity_poly.entity_id
_entity_poly.type
_entity_poly.pdbx_seq_one_letter_code
_entity_poly.pdbx_strand_id
1 'polypeptide(L)'
;MKSLQLLGGDIVLVKGKKGKDTVLVAVSEDELEDGYACINLSIRLNLRVEYSDLITIYPCPNINAANRIAVLPIADTIEGFTGSLFDFYLAPYFREAYRPVRQGDLFTVRDGKRQVEFKVVEVDPPELLVQITWIPSILSTGLE
;
A
#
# COMPACT_ATOMS: atom_id res chain seq x y z
N MET A 1 -5.59 -19.62 3.56
CA MET A 1 -4.93 -19.01 4.75
C MET A 1 -4.42 -20.00 5.78
N LYS A 2 -5.24 -20.98 6.20
CA LYS A 2 -4.89 -21.97 7.25
C LYS A 2 -3.55 -22.68 7.04
N SER A 3 -3.25 -23.12 5.82
CA SER A 3 -1.99 -23.81 5.49
C SER A 3 -0.75 -22.92 5.63
N LEU A 4 -0.91 -21.61 5.49
CA LEU A 4 0.17 -20.61 5.66
C LEU A 4 0.25 -20.07 7.09
N GLN A 5 -0.61 -20.55 8.00
CA GLN A 5 -0.69 -20.08 9.38
C GLN A 5 -0.95 -18.56 9.49
N LEU A 6 -1.70 -18.01 8.53
CA LEU A 6 -2.10 -16.60 8.51
C LEU A 6 -3.52 -16.43 9.06
N LEU A 7 -3.73 -15.33 9.78
CA LEU A 7 -5.01 -14.84 10.25
C LEU A 7 -5.41 -13.56 9.51
N GLY A 8 -6.71 -13.23 9.54
CA GLY A 8 -7.20 -11.96 9.02
C GLY A 8 -6.60 -10.79 9.80
N GLY A 9 -5.99 -9.85 9.10
CA GLY A 9 -5.27 -8.72 9.69
C GLY A 9 -3.76 -8.92 9.79
N ASP A 10 -3.24 -10.13 9.56
CA ASP A 10 -1.80 -10.37 9.56
C ASP A 10 -1.11 -9.64 8.42
N ILE A 11 0.10 -9.14 8.68
CA ILE A 11 0.91 -8.49 7.66
C ILE A 11 1.78 -9.53 6.97
N VAL A 12 1.77 -9.47 5.64
CA VAL A 12 2.48 -10.42 4.78
C VAL A 12 3.40 -9.70 3.82
N LEU A 13 4.59 -10.27 3.63
CA LEU A 13 5.50 -9.90 2.57
C LEU A 13 5.15 -10.70 1.31
N VAL A 14 4.84 -9.99 0.24
CA VAL A 14 4.52 -10.59 -1.06
C VAL A 14 5.65 -10.30 -2.02
N LYS A 15 6.23 -11.36 -2.61
CA LYS A 15 7.26 -11.28 -3.64
C LYS A 15 6.64 -11.60 -5.00
N GLY A 16 6.92 -10.73 -5.96
CA GLY A 16 6.52 -10.84 -7.36
C GLY A 16 7.71 -11.11 -8.27
N LYS A 17 7.63 -10.59 -9.49
CA LYS A 17 8.68 -10.77 -10.51
C LYS A 17 9.75 -9.69 -10.41
N LYS A 18 10.89 -9.92 -11.08
CA LYS A 18 12.00 -8.95 -11.22
C LYS A 18 12.53 -8.41 -9.88
N GLY A 19 12.51 -9.26 -8.84
CA GLY A 19 12.96 -8.89 -7.50
C GLY A 19 12.12 -7.80 -6.83
N LYS A 20 10.86 -7.63 -7.26
CA LYS A 20 9.91 -6.71 -6.64
C LYS A 20 9.10 -7.40 -5.57
N ASP A 21 8.94 -6.71 -4.46
CA ASP A 21 8.20 -7.18 -3.30
C ASP A 21 7.52 -6.00 -2.60
N THR A 22 6.41 -6.28 -1.95
CA THR A 22 5.55 -5.32 -1.24
C THR A 22 4.95 -5.97 0.00
N VAL A 23 4.36 -5.17 0.88
CA VAL A 23 3.68 -5.62 2.08
C VAL A 23 2.20 -5.37 1.99
N LEU A 24 1.42 -6.36 2.38
CA LEU A 24 -0.02 -6.30 2.35
C LEU A 24 -0.59 -6.82 3.67
N VAL A 25 -1.82 -6.42 3.96
CA VAL A 25 -2.61 -7.03 5.03
C VAL A 25 -3.41 -8.19 4.43
N ALA A 26 -3.30 -9.35 5.04
CA ALA A 26 -4.03 -10.53 4.64
C ALA A 26 -5.49 -10.43 5.11
N VAL A 27 -6.44 -10.54 4.18
CA VAL A 27 -7.88 -10.57 4.46
C VAL A 27 -8.45 -11.90 3.98
N SER A 28 -9.22 -12.57 4.84
CA SER A 28 -9.91 -13.81 4.48
C SER A 28 -11.08 -13.49 3.54
N GLU A 29 -11.18 -14.26 2.46
CA GLU A 29 -12.27 -14.22 1.50
C GLU A 29 -12.76 -15.65 1.30
N ASP A 30 -14.05 -15.89 1.55
CA ASP A 30 -14.62 -17.25 1.57
C ASP A 30 -14.93 -17.76 0.15
N GLU A 31 -15.11 -16.85 -0.81
CA GLU A 31 -15.43 -17.18 -2.22
C GLU A 31 -14.17 -17.46 -3.07
N LEU A 32 -12.97 -17.34 -2.50
CA LEU A 32 -11.71 -17.49 -3.22
C LEU A 32 -11.20 -18.94 -3.19
N GLU A 33 -10.91 -19.50 -4.36
CA GLU A 33 -10.33 -20.83 -4.48
C GLU A 33 -8.91 -20.93 -3.89
N ASP A 34 -8.60 -22.09 -3.29
CA ASP A 34 -7.27 -22.37 -2.75
C ASP A 34 -6.19 -22.26 -3.84
N GLY A 35 -5.11 -21.54 -3.52
CA GLY A 35 -4.01 -21.28 -4.44
C GLY A 35 -4.11 -19.95 -5.20
N TYR A 36 -5.25 -19.25 -5.11
CA TYR A 36 -5.40 -17.91 -5.67
C TYR A 36 -5.30 -16.83 -4.59
N ALA A 37 -4.90 -15.64 -5.02
CA ALA A 37 -4.86 -14.44 -4.20
C ALA A 37 -5.37 -13.25 -5.01
N CYS A 38 -6.28 -12.47 -4.43
CA CYS A 38 -6.80 -11.26 -5.05
C CYS A 38 -6.00 -10.04 -4.58
N ILE A 39 -5.42 -9.32 -5.53
CA ILE A 39 -4.71 -8.05 -5.30
C ILE A 39 -5.18 -7.00 -6.29
N ASN A 40 -5.20 -5.74 -5.86
CA ASN A 40 -5.65 -4.63 -6.72
C ASN A 40 -4.63 -4.35 -7.85
N LEU A 41 -5.00 -3.46 -8.77
CA LEU A 41 -4.15 -3.09 -9.89
C LEU A 41 -2.81 -2.47 -9.43
N SER A 42 -2.84 -1.54 -8.49
CA SER A 42 -1.65 -0.83 -8.01
C SER A 42 -0.60 -1.79 -7.44
N ILE A 43 -1.02 -2.79 -6.67
CA ILE A 43 -0.13 -3.82 -6.12
C ILE A 43 0.43 -4.74 -7.21
N ARG A 44 -0.37 -5.10 -8.23
CA ARG A 44 0.14 -5.84 -9.39
C ARG A 44 1.22 -5.07 -10.15
N LEU A 45 1.04 -3.76 -10.31
CA LEU A 45 2.03 -2.88 -10.92
C LEU A 45 3.30 -2.78 -10.08
N ASN A 46 3.20 -2.72 -8.75
CA ASN A 46 4.34 -2.73 -7.83
C ASN A 46 5.14 -4.03 -7.95
N LEU A 47 4.44 -5.17 -7.96
CA LEU A 47 5.02 -6.51 -8.03
C LEU A 47 5.46 -6.95 -9.44
N ARG A 48 5.08 -6.19 -10.47
CA ARG A 48 5.33 -6.50 -11.89
C ARG A 48 4.74 -7.85 -12.32
N VAL A 49 3.51 -8.10 -11.88
CA VAL A 49 2.75 -9.34 -12.17
C VAL A 49 1.46 -9.03 -12.94
N GLU A 50 1.02 -9.98 -13.74
CA GLU A 50 -0.26 -9.96 -14.46
C GLU A 50 -1.26 -10.94 -13.84
N TYR A 51 -2.43 -11.13 -14.47
CA TYR A 51 -3.37 -12.17 -14.05
C TYR A 51 -2.73 -13.56 -14.18
N SER A 52 -3.00 -14.43 -13.22
CA SER A 52 -2.49 -15.82 -13.16
C SER A 52 -0.97 -15.95 -13.00
N ASP A 53 -0.26 -14.86 -12.75
CA ASP A 53 1.15 -14.93 -12.37
C ASP A 53 1.33 -15.46 -10.94
N LEU A 54 2.40 -16.24 -10.74
CA LEU A 54 2.75 -16.76 -9.43
C LEU A 54 3.38 -15.66 -8.55
N ILE A 55 2.85 -15.52 -7.34
CA ILE A 55 3.41 -14.69 -6.26
C ILE A 55 3.79 -15.58 -5.08
N THR A 56 4.76 -15.14 -4.29
CA THR A 56 5.14 -15.85 -3.06
C THR A 56 4.81 -15.01 -1.85
N ILE A 57 4.11 -15.59 -0.88
CA ILE A 57 3.62 -14.91 0.32
C ILE A 57 4.40 -15.45 1.52
N TYR A 58 4.92 -14.55 2.35
CA TYR A 58 5.61 -14.86 3.59
C TYR A 58 4.96 -14.09 4.75
N PRO A 59 4.76 -14.70 5.93
CA PRO A 59 4.36 -13.96 7.12
C PRO A 59 5.43 -12.93 7.48
N CYS A 60 5.02 -11.70 7.80
CA CYS A 60 5.91 -10.60 8.17
C CYS A 60 5.36 -9.89 9.41
N PRO A 61 5.45 -10.51 10.61
CA PRO A 61 4.90 -9.94 11.83
C PRO A 61 5.72 -8.76 12.38
N ASN A 62 7.00 -8.66 12.01
CA ASN A 62 7.92 -7.65 12.55
C ASN A 62 8.06 -6.48 11.57
N ILE A 63 7.20 -5.47 11.74
CA ILE A 63 7.19 -4.25 10.94
C ILE A 63 7.36 -3.08 11.88
N ASN A 64 8.25 -2.16 11.53
CA ASN A 64 8.49 -0.97 12.35
C ASN A 64 7.44 0.10 12.06
N ALA A 65 7.17 0.96 13.03
CA ALA A 65 6.38 2.17 12.76
C ALA A 65 7.22 3.15 11.93
N ALA A 66 6.62 3.78 10.92
CA ALA A 66 7.25 4.89 10.24
C ALA A 66 7.18 6.15 11.13
N ASN A 67 8.29 6.88 11.20
CA ASN A 67 8.32 8.23 11.74
C ASN A 67 7.78 9.24 10.73
N ARG A 68 8.13 9.05 9.45
CA ARG A 68 7.72 9.91 8.34
C ARG A 68 7.62 9.15 7.04
N ILE A 69 6.67 9.54 6.21
CA ILE A 69 6.57 9.10 4.81
C ILE A 69 6.45 10.34 3.91
N ALA A 70 7.07 10.28 2.75
CA ALA A 70 6.87 11.26 1.69
C ALA A 70 6.17 10.57 0.51
N VAL A 71 5.08 11.17 0.05
CA VAL A 71 4.27 10.66 -1.05
C VAL A 71 4.08 11.73 -2.11
N LEU A 72 4.11 11.32 -3.37
CA LEU A 72 3.85 12.18 -4.52
C LEU A 72 2.59 11.73 -5.24
N PRO A 73 1.63 12.62 -5.52
CA PRO A 73 0.50 12.30 -6.37
C PRO A 73 0.95 12.09 -7.82
N ILE A 74 0.25 11.23 -8.56
CA ILE A 74 0.39 11.11 -10.01
C ILE A 74 -0.38 12.26 -10.66
N ALA A 75 0.32 13.08 -11.44
CA ALA A 75 -0.19 14.33 -12.02
C ALA A 75 -1.55 14.14 -12.74
N ASP A 76 -1.65 13.10 -13.57
CA ASP A 76 -2.84 12.78 -14.35
C ASP A 76 -4.08 12.51 -13.49
N THR A 77 -3.90 12.10 -12.23
CA THR A 77 -5.01 11.76 -11.32
C THR A 77 -5.51 12.96 -10.51
N ILE A 78 -4.70 14.02 -10.41
CA ILE A 78 -5.01 15.24 -9.65
C ILE A 78 -5.39 16.43 -10.53
N GLU A 79 -5.47 16.25 -11.85
CA GLU A 79 -5.85 17.33 -12.78
C GLU A 79 -7.21 17.95 -12.41
N GLY A 80 -7.25 19.27 -12.22
CA GLY A 80 -8.46 19.99 -11.80
C GLY A 80 -8.92 19.70 -10.36
N PHE A 81 -8.10 19.07 -9.51
CA PHE A 81 -8.36 19.01 -8.07
C PHE A 81 -8.06 20.37 -7.42
N THR A 82 -8.92 20.79 -6.50
CA THR A 82 -8.72 22.00 -5.69
C THR A 82 -8.84 21.62 -4.22
N GLY A 83 -7.86 22.03 -3.40
CA GLY A 83 -7.80 21.71 -1.97
C GLY A 83 -6.60 20.86 -1.57
N SER A 84 -6.60 20.44 -0.31
CA SER A 84 -5.50 19.69 0.32
C SER A 84 -5.61 18.19 0.05
N LEU A 85 -4.72 17.62 -0.77
CA LEU A 85 -4.65 16.17 -0.99
C LEU A 85 -4.45 15.40 0.32
N PHE A 86 -3.78 16.03 1.30
CA PHE A 86 -3.59 15.45 2.61
C PHE A 86 -4.92 15.26 3.34
N ASP A 87 -5.72 16.32 3.49
CA ASP A 87 -6.95 16.26 4.30
C ASP A 87 -8.04 15.40 3.65
N PHE A 88 -8.14 15.46 2.31
CA PHE A 88 -9.18 14.76 1.57
C PHE A 88 -8.84 13.30 1.25
N TYR A 89 -7.57 12.97 1.01
CA TYR A 89 -7.17 11.61 0.61
C TYR A 89 -6.26 10.92 1.62
N LEU A 90 -5.12 11.52 1.97
CA LEU A 90 -4.09 10.81 2.74
C LEU A 90 -4.48 10.59 4.20
N ALA A 91 -4.98 11.65 4.87
CA ALA A 91 -5.41 11.59 6.25
C ALA A 91 -6.52 10.54 6.48
N PRO A 92 -7.65 10.51 5.75
CA PRO A 92 -8.66 9.48 5.94
C PRO A 92 -8.18 8.09 5.50
N TYR A 93 -7.27 7.98 4.53
CA TYR A 93 -6.75 6.69 4.08
C TYR A 93 -5.86 5.99 5.13
N PHE A 94 -5.03 6.77 5.83
CA PHE A 94 -4.07 6.26 6.82
C PHE A 94 -4.56 6.33 8.26
N ARG A 95 -5.56 7.16 8.58
CA ARG A 95 -6.14 7.24 9.93
C ARG A 95 -6.71 5.87 10.32
N GLU A 96 -6.20 5.34 11.43
CA GLU A 96 -6.65 4.08 12.08
C GLU A 96 -6.58 2.80 11.23
N ALA A 97 -6.05 2.88 10.01
CA ALA A 97 -6.04 1.78 9.08
C ALA A 97 -4.75 0.94 9.14
N TYR A 98 -3.75 1.38 9.92
CA TYR A 98 -2.53 0.62 10.21
C TYR A 98 -1.88 0.01 8.95
N ARG A 99 -1.95 0.75 7.84
CA ARG A 99 -1.60 0.22 6.51
C ARG A 99 -0.09 0.14 6.37
N PRO A 100 0.45 -1.02 5.97
CA PRO A 100 1.86 -1.14 5.69
C PRO A 100 2.17 -0.48 4.35
N VAL A 101 3.30 0.21 4.24
CA VAL A 101 3.81 0.78 2.99
C VAL A 101 5.27 0.44 2.78
N ARG A 102 5.69 0.48 1.53
CA ARG A 102 7.08 0.31 1.12
C ARG A 102 7.52 1.48 0.25
N GLN A 103 8.77 1.89 0.40
CA GLN A 103 9.35 2.88 -0.48
C GLN A 103 9.30 2.42 -1.94
N GLY A 104 8.80 3.29 -2.82
CA GLY A 104 8.64 3.04 -4.25
C GLY A 104 7.27 2.48 -4.64
N ASP A 105 6.42 2.09 -3.70
CA ASP A 105 5.10 1.55 -3.99
C ASP A 105 4.13 2.63 -4.48
N LEU A 106 3.26 2.22 -5.39
CA LEU A 106 2.07 2.94 -5.80
C LEU A 106 0.88 2.45 -5.00
N PHE A 107 0.06 3.39 -4.52
CA PHE A 107 -1.22 3.09 -3.92
C PHE A 107 -2.28 4.07 -4.43
N THR A 108 -3.52 3.67 -4.25
CA THR A 108 -4.66 4.36 -4.82
C THR A 108 -5.66 4.64 -3.71
N VAL A 109 -6.09 5.90 -3.61
CA VAL A 109 -7.12 6.33 -2.68
C VAL A 109 -8.34 6.77 -3.47
N ARG A 110 -9.52 6.30 -3.07
CA ARG A 110 -10.79 6.65 -3.71
C ARG A 110 -11.62 7.50 -2.76
N ASP A 111 -12.10 8.62 -3.27
CA ASP A 111 -13.10 9.46 -2.61
C ASP A 111 -14.26 9.70 -3.59
N GLY A 112 -15.43 9.13 -3.26
CA GLY A 112 -16.59 9.10 -4.15
C GLY A 112 -16.27 8.52 -5.53
N LYS A 113 -16.43 9.34 -6.58
CA LYS A 113 -16.17 8.96 -7.98
C LYS A 113 -14.73 9.20 -8.41
N ARG A 114 -13.92 9.90 -7.60
CA ARG A 114 -12.57 10.28 -7.96
C ARG A 114 -11.55 9.33 -7.34
N GLN A 115 -10.58 8.94 -8.15
CA GLN A 115 -9.49 8.07 -7.76
C GLN A 115 -8.18 8.85 -7.92
N VAL A 116 -7.39 8.92 -6.86
CA VAL A 116 -6.07 9.56 -6.86
C VAL A 116 -5.00 8.51 -6.59
N GLU A 117 -3.95 8.53 -7.39
CA GLU A 117 -2.81 7.63 -7.23
C GLU A 117 -1.65 8.39 -6.61
N PHE A 118 -0.97 7.71 -5.69
CA PHE A 118 0.18 8.23 -4.97
C PHE A 118 1.34 7.25 -5.06
N LYS A 119 2.54 7.79 -5.15
CA LYS A 119 3.80 7.05 -5.08
C LYS A 119 4.50 7.36 -3.77
N VAL A 120 4.90 6.33 -3.03
CA VAL A 120 5.77 6.47 -1.86
C VAL A 120 7.18 6.73 -2.36
N VAL A 121 7.75 7.89 -2.04
CA VAL A 121 9.09 8.30 -2.49
C VAL A 121 10.13 8.06 -1.42
N GLU A 122 9.75 8.29 -0.16
CA GLU A 122 10.63 8.20 0.98
C GLU A 122 9.88 7.65 2.19
N VAL A 123 10.59 6.87 2.99
CA VAL A 123 10.14 6.31 4.26
C VAL A 123 11.28 6.50 5.25
N ASP A 124 10.97 6.98 6.44
CA ASP A 124 11.91 7.12 7.55
C ASP A 124 11.41 6.29 8.76
N PRO A 125 12.19 5.30 9.25
CA PRO A 125 13.51 4.87 8.76
C PRO A 125 13.48 4.18 7.38
N PRO A 126 14.54 4.31 6.56
CA PRO A 126 14.56 3.82 5.17
C PRO A 126 14.61 2.30 5.04
N GLU A 127 14.93 1.59 6.11
CA GLU A 127 15.31 0.18 6.00
C GLU A 127 14.15 -0.80 6.05
N LEU A 128 12.94 -0.40 6.44
CA LEU A 128 11.92 -1.39 6.72
C LEU A 128 10.58 -1.03 6.15
N LEU A 129 9.87 -2.10 5.82
CA LEU A 129 8.42 -2.15 5.77
C LEU A 129 7.92 -1.35 6.97
N VAL A 130 7.07 -0.35 6.71
CA VAL A 130 6.56 0.51 7.79
C VAL A 130 5.07 0.43 7.91
N GLN A 131 4.60 0.40 9.14
CA GLN A 131 3.20 0.59 9.47
C GLN A 131 2.95 2.09 9.73
N ILE A 132 1.90 2.64 9.12
CA ILE A 132 1.53 4.04 9.33
C ILE A 132 0.59 4.12 10.53
N THR A 133 1.14 4.63 11.64
CA THR A 133 0.42 4.95 12.87
C THR A 133 0.34 6.46 12.93
N TRP A 134 -0.79 7.04 12.52
CA TRP A 134 -1.08 8.49 12.42
C TRP A 134 0.15 9.40 12.57
N ILE A 135 0.83 9.69 11.46
CA ILE A 135 2.03 10.52 11.44
C ILE A 135 1.60 11.98 11.29
N PRO A 136 1.94 12.89 12.23
CA PRO A 136 1.56 14.30 12.15
C PRO A 136 2.08 15.04 10.90
N SER A 137 3.06 14.46 10.20
CA SER A 137 3.80 15.08 9.10
C SER A 137 3.89 14.15 7.87
N ILE A 138 2.76 13.77 7.29
CA ILE A 138 2.73 13.29 5.89
C ILE A 138 2.89 14.51 5.00
N LEU A 139 4.06 14.68 4.40
CA LEU A 139 4.32 15.76 3.46
C LEU A 139 3.92 15.28 2.07
N SER A 140 2.85 15.85 1.52
CA SER A 140 2.60 15.81 0.08
C SER A 140 3.45 16.91 -0.55
N THR A 141 4.65 16.58 -1.04
CA THR A 141 5.51 17.55 -1.71
C THR A 141 5.04 17.76 -3.16
N GLY A 142 4.09 18.67 -3.38
CA GLY A 142 3.66 19.14 -4.71
C GLY A 142 2.16 19.48 -4.70
N LEU A 143 1.70 20.69 -5.03
CA LEU A 143 2.28 21.88 -5.63
C LEU A 143 1.87 23.11 -4.78
N GLU A 144 2.79 24.05 -4.54
CA GLU A 144 2.42 25.47 -4.38
C GLU A 144 2.16 26.08 -5.76
#